data_AF-A0A961QMR7-F1
#
_entry.id   AF-A0A961QMR7-F1
#
_cell.length_a   1.000
_cell.length_b   1.000
_cell.length_c   1.000
_cell.angle_alpha   90.00
_cell.angle_beta   90.00
_cell.angle_gamma   90.00
#
_symmetry.space_group_name_H-M   'P 1'
#
loop_
_entity.id
_entity.type
_entity.pdbx_description
1 polymer ?
#
loop_
_entity_poly.entity_id
_entity_poly.type
_entity_poly.pdbx_seq_one_letter_code
_entity_poly.pdbx_strand_id
1 'polypeptide(L)' 'MGINSESEIAANLQIGPTSVGTVRIYIEGNGIDLPLDFDPDEAEEIAEELRGAAEAARALKADGGGKKKKR' A
#
# COMPACT_ATOMS: atom_id res chain seq x y z
N MET A 1 14.01 -5.34 -8.58
CA MET A 1 12.73 -6.04 -8.37
C MET A 1 11.62 -5.08 -8.79
N GLY A 2 10.64 -5.54 -9.56
CA GLY A 2 9.55 -4.68 -10.03
C GLY A 2 8.37 -4.71 -9.07
N ILE A 3 7.48 -3.71 -9.17
CA ILE A 3 6.24 -3.61 -8.37
C ILE A 3 5.32 -4.84 -8.49
N ASN A 4 5.48 -5.66 -9.54
CA ASN A 4 4.67 -6.85 -9.81
C ASN A 4 5.31 -8.17 -9.35
N SER A 5 6.49 -8.15 -8.73
CA SER A 5 7.11 -9.36 -8.20
C SER A 5 6.59 -9.62 -6.79
N GLU A 6 5.90 -10.74 -6.58
CA GLU A 6 5.51 -11.17 -5.22
C GLU A 6 6.77 -11.33 -4.35
N SER A 7 6.73 -10.73 -3.17
CA SER A 7 7.77 -10.88 -2.16
C SER A 7 7.27 -11.83 -1.07
N GLU A 8 8.03 -12.87 -0.74
CA GLU A 8 7.71 -13.81 0.35
C GLU A 8 8.00 -13.23 1.75
N ILE A 9 8.56 -12.01 1.82
CA ILE A 9 8.91 -11.35 3.07
C ILE A 9 7.66 -10.72 3.68
N ALA A 10 7.25 -11.22 4.84
CA ALA A 10 6.24 -10.56 5.67
C ALA A 10 6.81 -9.27 6.27
N ALA A 11 6.11 -8.16 6.07
CA ALA A 11 6.43 -6.86 6.65
C ALA A 11 5.22 -6.31 7.41
N ASN A 12 5.47 -5.68 8.54
CA ASN A 12 4.50 -4.87 9.27
C ASN A 12 4.60 -3.43 8.78
N LEU A 13 3.44 -2.79 8.61
CA LEU A 13 3.32 -1.39 8.21
C LEU A 13 2.58 -0.63 9.32
N GLN A 14 3.17 0.46 9.81
CA GLN A 14 2.54 1.36 10.77
C GLN A 14 2.57 2.80 10.25
N ILE A 15 1.46 3.53 10.40
CA ILE A 15 1.33 4.92 9.96
C ILE A 15 0.88 5.76 11.14
N GLY A 16 1.49 6.92 11.37
CA GLY A 16 1.09 7.83 12.44
C GLY A 16 1.79 9.19 12.41
N PRO A 17 1.28 10.18 13.17
CA PRO A 17 1.90 11.49 13.27
C PRO A 17 3.20 11.44 14.08
N THR A 18 4.14 12.32 13.74
CA THR A 18 5.36 12.56 14.51
C THR A 18 5.20 13.75 15.46
N SER A 19 6.11 13.87 16.41
CA SER A 19 6.15 15.02 17.32
C SER A 19 6.51 16.34 16.64
N VAL A 20 6.99 16.31 15.39
CA VAL A 20 7.37 17.50 14.61
C VAL A 20 6.31 17.91 13.59
N GLY A 21 5.16 17.22 13.56
CA GLY A 21 4.03 17.56 12.69
C GLY A 21 4.02 16.89 11.32
N THR A 22 4.95 15.96 11.08
CA THR A 22 4.98 15.13 9.85
C THR A 22 4.23 13.81 10.07
N VAL A 23 3.94 13.09 9.00
CA VAL A 23 3.37 11.73 9.04
C VAL A 23 4.46 10.71 8.78
N ARG A 24 4.63 9.74 9.68
CA ARG A 24 5.58 8.65 9.53
C ARG A 24 4.90 7.39 9.00
N ILE A 25 5.47 6.81 7.97
CA ILE A 25 5.22 5.45 7.50
C ILE A 25 6.42 4.60 7.94
N TYR A 26 6.18 3.64 8.83
CA TYR A 26 7.18 2.74 9.37
C TYR A 26 7.01 1.35 8.78
N ILE A 27 8.07 0.83 8.18
CA ILE A 27 8.11 -0.50 7.57
C ILE A 27 9.09 -1.36 8.37
N GLU A 28 8.57 -2.40 9.01
CA GLU A 28 9.36 -3.39 9.74
C GLU A 28 9.28 -4.73 9.01
N GLY A 29 10.42 -5.29 8.63
CA GLY A 29 10.52 -6.59 7.97
C GLY A 29 11.74 -7.36 8.47
N ASN A 30 12.02 -8.49 7.84
CA ASN A 30 13.10 -9.39 8.24
C ASN A 30 14.49 -8.71 8.13
N GLY A 31 14.92 -8.07 9.22
CA GLY A 31 16.16 -7.28 9.28
C GLY A 31 16.08 -5.90 8.60
N ILE A 32 14.88 -5.40 8.28
CA ILE A 32 14.68 -4.08 7.69
C ILE A 32 13.80 -3.26 8.63
N ASP A 33 14.33 -2.11 9.04
CA ASP A 33 13.62 -1.08 9.78
C ASP A 33 13.78 0.22 8.98
N LEU A 34 12.71 0.67 8.35
CA LEU A 34 12.70 1.85 7.50
C LEU A 34 11.59 2.84 7.94
N PRO A 35 11.94 3.90 8.68
CA PRO A 35 11.05 5.03 8.92
C PRO A 35 11.11 6.00 7.73
N LEU A 36 9.95 6.33 7.18
CA LEU A 36 9.78 7.34 6.15
C LEU A 36 8.86 8.44 6.68
N ASP A 37 9.34 9.68 6.69
CA ASP A 37 8.57 10.85 7.14
C ASP A 37 8.15 11.68 5.93
N PHE A 38 6.88 12.06 5.90
CA PHE A 38 6.26 12.85 4.85
C PHE A 38 5.54 14.04 5.46
N ASP A 39 5.49 15.14 4.73
CA ASP A 39 4.63 16.26 5.13
C ASP A 39 3.14 15.87 5.05
N PRO A 40 2.24 16.55 5.77
CA PRO A 40 0.80 16.23 5.73
C PRO A 40 0.23 16.20 4.31
N ASP A 41 0.61 17.17 3.47
CA ASP A 41 0.14 17.26 2.08
C ASP A 41 0.63 16.05 1.25
N GLU A 42 1.89 15.65 1.39
CA GLU A 42 2.43 14.45 0.73
C GLU A 42 1.74 13.16 1.21
N ALA A 43 1.44 13.08 2.51
CA ALA A 43 0.72 11.94 3.08
C ALA A 43 -0.72 11.84 2.56
N GLU A 44 -1.38 12.97 2.30
CA GLU A 44 -2.69 13.02 1.67
C GLU A 44 -2.64 12.52 0.22
N GLU A 45 -1.65 12.95 -0.57
CA GLU A 45 -1.44 12.47 -1.94
C GLU A 45 -1.22 10.94 -1.98
N ILE A 46 -0.37 10.42 -1.10
CA ILE A 46 -0.12 8.98 -0.97
C ILE A 46 -1.41 8.21 -0.63
N ALA A 47 -2.24 8.75 0.27
CA ALA A 47 -3.51 8.12 0.63
C ALA A 47 -4.50 8.07 -0.55
N GLU A 48 -4.54 9.12 -1.37
CA GLU A 48 -5.35 9.15 -2.58
C GLU A 48 -4.89 8.13 -3.62
N GLU A 49 -3.58 8.04 -3.86
CA GLU A 49 -3.00 7.04 -4.76
C GLU A 49 -3.31 5.61 -4.30
N LEU A 50 -3.15 5.32 -3.01
CA LEU A 50 -3.47 4.02 -2.43
C LEU A 50 -4.95 3.67 -2.58
N ARG A 51 -5.85 4.65 -2.38
CA ARG A 51 -7.29 4.44 -2.59
C ARG A 51 -7.60 4.12 -4.05
N GLY A 52 -7.02 4.87 -4.99
CA GLY A 52 -7.17 4.62 -6.44
C GLY A 52 -6.65 3.24 -6.85
N ALA A 53 -5.48 2.85 -6.37
CA ALA A 53 -4.93 1.51 -6.59
C ALA A 53 -5.84 0.40 -6.02
N ALA A 54 -6.39 0.60 -4.83
CA ALA A 54 -7.31 -0.36 -4.21
C ALA A 54 -8.61 -0.52 -5.01
N GLU A 55 -9.16 0.58 -5.55
CA GLU A 55 -10.34 0.54 -6.42
C GLU A 55 -10.05 -0.21 -7.73
N ALA A 56 -8.92 0.09 -8.39
CA ALA A 56 -8.49 -0.62 -9.60
C ALA A 56 -8.30 -2.12 -9.35
N ALA A 57 -7.65 -2.50 -8.24
CA ALA A 57 -7.47 -3.90 -7.87
C ALA A 57 -8.80 -4.63 -7.60
N ARG A 58 -9.79 -3.95 -7.00
CA ARG A 58 -11.15 -4.49 -6.80
C ARG A 58 -11.87 -4.70 -8.13
N ALA A 59 -11.76 -3.75 -9.06
CA ALA A 59 -12.35 -3.87 -10.39
C ALA A 59 -11.78 -5.08 -11.17
N LEU A 60 -10.46 -5.28 -11.11
CA LEU A 60 -9.80 -6.46 -11.71
C LEU A 60 -10.32 -7.79 -11.12
N LYS A 61 -10.56 -7.85 -9.79
CA LYS A 61 -11.17 -9.03 -9.16
C LYS A 61 -12.62 -9.26 -9.58
N ALA A 62 -13.40 -8.20 -9.81
CA ALA A 62 -14.79 -8.30 -10.21
C ALA A 62 -14.96 -8.88 -11.64
N ASP A 63 -14.12 -8.45 -12.60
CA ASP A 63 -14.18 -8.91 -13.99
C ASP A 63 -13.65 -10.35 -14.18
N GLY A 64 -12.76 -10.82 -13.31
CA GLY A 64 -12.21 -12.18 -13.35
C GLY A 64 -13.19 -13.29 -12.88
N GLY A 65 -14.25 -12.95 -12.14
CA GLY A 65 -15.19 -13.90 -11.54
C GLY A 65 -16.38 -14.31 -12.42
N GLY A 66 -16.68 -13.55 -13.49
CA GLY A 66 -17.91 -13.71 -14.28
C GLY A 66 -17.89 -14.73 -15.43
N LYS A 67 -16.72 -15.21 -15.86
CA LYS A 67 -16.59 -16.02 -17.09
C LYS A 67 -16.58 -17.55 -16.91
N LYS A 68 -16.94 -18.09 -15.73
CA LYS A 68 -17.02 -19.55 -15.48
C LYS A 68 -18.44 -20.09 -15.19
N LYS A 69 -19.49 -19.49 -15.76
CA LYS A 69 -20.84 -20.08 -15.66
C LYS A 69 -21.73 -19.83 -16.88
N LYS A 70 -21.32 -20.35 -18.04
CA LYS A 70 -22.23 -20.71 -19.14
C LYS A 70 -21.52 -21.67 -20.09
N ARG A 71 -21.48 -22.95 -19.71
CA ARG A 71 -21.41 -24.08 -20.64
C ARG A 71 -22.61 -24.96 -20.32
#